data_AF-A0A1B6M0M1-F1
#
_entry.id   AF-A0A1B6M0M1-F1
#
_cell.length_a   1.000
_cell.length_b   1.000
_cell.length_c   1.000
_cell.angle_alpha   90.00
_cell.angle_beta   90.00
_cell.angle_gamma   90.00
#
_symmetry.space_group_name_H-M   'P 1'
#
loop_
_entity.id
_entity.type
_entity.pdbx_description
1 polymer ?
#
loop_
_entity_poly.entity_id
_entity_poly.type
_entity_poly.pdbx_seq_one_letter_code
_entity_poly.pdbx_strand_id
1 'polypeptide(L)'
;MAFPKSSKSSRTWTLESMRLALQAVDGGMSVRSSAELFGIPRNTLTSYVASELRPDDEMKFMENFDPEKSKREQRKLNRKISNVTKRSTVYDDKGIHIKTGLDICDCMNDRCEGCFFACAKCRSFKCGQECRQNRRWMYESYHVQGTDEVVSNCYLDH
;
A
#
# COMPACT_ATOMS: atom_id res chain seq x y z
N MET A 1 -18.40 -0.64 44.45
CA MET A 1 -18.20 -2.00 44.99
C MET A 1 -16.90 -2.55 44.40
N ALA A 2 -15.87 -2.76 45.21
CA ALA A 2 -14.60 -3.31 44.73
C ALA A 2 -14.69 -4.84 44.75
N PHE A 3 -14.46 -5.47 43.60
CA PHE A 3 -14.42 -6.94 43.50
C PHE A 3 -13.15 -7.45 44.20
N PRO A 4 -13.25 -8.45 45.10
CA PRO A 4 -12.06 -9.04 45.73
C PRO A 4 -11.23 -9.73 44.66
N LYS A 5 -9.95 -9.35 44.56
CA LYS A 5 -8.97 -10.03 43.71
C LYS A 5 -8.81 -11.45 44.23
N SER A 6 -9.13 -12.46 43.41
CA SER A 6 -8.97 -13.87 43.79
C SER A 6 -7.52 -14.13 44.20
N SER A 7 -7.29 -14.70 45.40
CA SER A 7 -5.97 -15.15 45.83
C SER A 7 -5.43 -16.13 44.78
N LYS A 8 -4.29 -15.81 44.17
CA LYS A 8 -3.64 -16.72 43.23
C LYS A 8 -3.39 -18.05 43.95
N SER A 9 -4.06 -19.11 43.50
CA SER A 9 -3.84 -20.48 43.95
C SER A 9 -2.34 -20.75 43.97
N SER A 10 -1.83 -21.25 45.10
CA SER A 10 -0.43 -21.61 45.27
C SER A 10 -0.02 -22.55 44.14
N ARG A 11 1.03 -22.15 43.42
CA ARG A 11 1.64 -22.94 42.34
C ARG A 11 1.97 -24.32 42.92
N THR A 12 1.31 -25.38 42.43
CA THR A 12 1.49 -26.74 42.96
C THR A 12 2.83 -27.36 42.60
N TRP A 13 3.51 -26.78 41.60
CA TRP A 13 4.83 -27.20 41.11
C TRP A 13 5.89 -26.17 41.48
N THR A 14 7.12 -26.66 41.74
CA THR A 14 8.26 -25.83 42.17
C THR A 14 9.12 -25.43 40.98
N LEU A 15 9.96 -24.39 41.17
CA LEU A 15 10.93 -24.00 40.15
C LEU A 15 11.91 -25.14 39.83
N GLU A 16 12.25 -25.94 40.84
CA GLU A 16 13.15 -27.08 40.70
C GLU A 16 12.51 -28.22 39.91
N SER A 17 11.23 -28.52 40.17
CA SER A 17 10.52 -29.53 39.38
C SER A 17 10.39 -29.12 37.91
N MET A 18 10.22 -27.82 37.62
CA MET A 18 10.21 -27.29 36.26
C MET A 18 11.56 -27.45 35.56
N ARG A 19 12.68 -27.15 36.24
CA ARG A 19 14.03 -27.30 35.67
C ARG A 19 14.35 -28.76 35.35
N LEU A 20 14.07 -29.66 36.28
CA LEU A 20 14.27 -31.10 36.07
C LEU A 20 13.39 -31.64 34.93
N ALA A 21 12.15 -31.14 34.81
CA ALA A 21 11.26 -31.52 33.72
C ALA A 21 11.76 -31.06 32.35
N LEU A 22 12.38 -29.88 32.26
CA LEU A 22 12.96 -29.35 31.03
C LEU A 22 14.22 -30.13 30.64
N GLN A 23 15.12 -30.41 31.60
CA GLN A 23 16.31 -31.23 31.37
C GLN A 23 15.96 -32.66 30.92
N ALA A 24 14.89 -33.24 31.47
CA ALA A 24 14.38 -34.54 31.04
C ALA A 24 13.88 -34.53 29.60
N VAL A 25 13.18 -33.46 29.18
CA VAL A 25 12.70 -33.29 27.80
C VAL A 25 13.86 -33.10 26.83
N ASP A 26 14.87 -32.31 27.21
CA ASP A 26 16.11 -32.14 26.43
C ASP A 26 16.87 -33.46 26.28
N GLY A 27 16.88 -34.29 27.33
CA GLY A 27 17.38 -35.66 27.32
C GLY A 27 16.53 -36.68 26.51
N GLY A 28 15.51 -36.22 25.79
CA GLY A 28 14.68 -37.04 24.88
C GLY A 28 13.39 -37.60 25.48
N MET A 29 13.04 -37.23 26.73
CA MET A 29 11.76 -37.62 27.33
C MET A 29 10.60 -36.86 26.67
N SER A 30 9.45 -37.50 26.47
CA SER A 30 8.29 -36.80 25.92
C SER A 30 7.77 -35.75 26.91
N VAL A 31 7.29 -34.60 26.40
CA VAL A 31 6.70 -33.52 27.23
C VAL A 31 5.54 -34.03 28.09
N ARG A 32 4.77 -35.01 27.59
CA ARG A 32 3.67 -35.62 28.36
C ARG A 32 4.21 -36.44 29.53
N SER A 33 5.17 -37.32 29.28
CA SER A 33 5.79 -38.17 30.30
C SER A 33 6.50 -37.33 31.37
N SER A 34 7.21 -36.28 30.95
CA SER A 34 7.88 -35.34 31.86
C SER A 34 6.87 -34.56 32.72
N ALA A 35 5.79 -34.04 32.13
CA ALA A 35 4.75 -33.33 32.87
C ALA A 35 4.08 -34.18 33.97
N GLU A 36 3.78 -35.44 33.65
CA GLU A 36 3.21 -36.41 34.61
C GLU A 36 4.22 -36.75 35.72
N LEU A 37 5.50 -37.00 35.37
CA LEU A 37 6.55 -37.37 36.31
C LEU A 37 6.86 -36.27 37.34
N PHE A 38 6.90 -35.01 36.91
CA PHE A 38 7.29 -33.88 37.76
C PHE A 38 6.09 -33.08 38.30
N GLY A 39 4.86 -33.57 38.10
CA GLY A 39 3.64 -32.96 38.65
C GLY A 39 3.33 -31.58 38.08
N ILE A 40 3.70 -31.33 36.82
CA ILE A 40 3.54 -30.04 36.15
C ILE A 40 2.36 -30.12 35.17
N PRO A 41 1.44 -29.15 35.15
CA PRO A 41 0.40 -29.13 34.12
C PRO A 41 1.01 -29.14 32.72
N ARG A 42 0.58 -30.08 31.87
CA ARG A 42 1.14 -30.29 30.53
C ARG A 42 1.25 -29.00 29.71
N ASN A 43 0.22 -28.16 29.71
CA ASN A 43 0.22 -26.91 28.96
C ASN A 43 1.27 -25.91 29.47
N THR A 44 1.56 -25.96 30.77
CA THR A 44 2.63 -25.17 31.37
C THR A 44 3.99 -25.67 30.90
N LEU A 45 4.26 -26.98 30.98
CA LEU A 45 5.55 -27.52 30.51
C LEU A 45 5.76 -27.29 29.00
N THR A 46 4.73 -27.49 28.17
CA THR A 46 4.78 -27.20 26.72
C THR A 46 5.13 -25.74 26.44
N SER A 47 4.57 -24.79 27.20
CA SER A 47 4.87 -23.36 27.04
C SER A 47 6.33 -23.05 27.34
N TYR A 48 6.91 -23.68 28.37
CA TYR A 48 8.30 -23.46 28.78
C TYR A 48 9.29 -24.13 27.81
N VAL A 49 8.99 -25.34 27.34
CA VAL A 49 9.78 -26.01 26.28
C VAL A 49 9.80 -25.17 25.00
N ALA A 50 8.66 -24.59 24.61
CA ALA A 50 8.58 -23.70 23.45
C ALA A 50 9.38 -22.40 23.60
N SER A 51 9.62 -21.94 24.85
CA SER A 51 10.44 -20.76 25.14
C SER A 51 11.93 -21.06 25.25
N GLU A 52 12.35 -22.24 25.76
CA GLU A 52 13.78 -22.60 25.83
C GLU A 52 14.37 -22.97 24.46
N LEU A 53 13.56 -23.44 23.52
CA LEU A 53 13.97 -23.72 22.14
C LEU A 53 14.19 -22.47 21.28
N ARG A 54 14.17 -21.25 21.85
CA ARG A 54 14.29 -20.00 21.11
C ARG A 54 15.23 -18.98 21.76
N PRO A 55 16.55 -19.23 21.78
CA PRO A 55 17.52 -18.16 22.03
C PRO A 55 17.75 -17.23 20.81
N ASP A 56 17.37 -17.63 19.58
CA ASP A 56 17.74 -16.90 18.34
C ASP A 56 16.59 -16.14 17.63
N ASP A 57 15.38 -16.11 18.18
CA ASP A 57 14.24 -15.45 17.51
C ASP A 57 14.24 -13.90 17.69
N GLU A 58 15.04 -13.34 18.59
CA GLU A 58 15.16 -11.88 18.75
C GLU A 58 15.99 -11.24 17.62
N MET A 59 17.08 -11.87 17.16
CA MET A 59 17.94 -11.29 16.12
C MET A 59 17.37 -11.42 14.70
N LYS A 60 16.52 -12.41 14.46
CA LYS A 60 15.86 -12.62 13.16
C LYS A 60 14.85 -11.52 12.79
N PHE A 61 14.31 -10.82 13.79
CA PHE A 61 13.39 -9.69 13.58
C PHE A 61 14.09 -8.46 12.99
N MET A 62 15.37 -8.26 13.29
CA MET A 62 16.13 -7.08 12.83
C MET A 62 16.92 -7.33 11.54
N GLU A 63 17.25 -8.57 11.19
CA GLU A 63 18.06 -8.91 10.01
C GLU A 63 17.53 -8.37 8.68
N ASN A 64 16.21 -8.20 8.56
CA ASN A 64 15.56 -7.74 7.33
C ASN A 64 14.80 -6.42 7.52
N PHE A 65 15.11 -5.65 8.57
CA PHE A 65 14.48 -4.35 8.79
C PHE A 65 15.13 -3.29 7.90
N ASP A 66 14.55 -3.10 6.71
CA ASP A 66 14.88 -2.01 5.80
C ASP A 66 13.88 -0.84 6.02
N PRO A 67 14.32 0.32 6.56
CA PRO A 67 13.46 1.47 6.81
C PRO A 67 12.73 1.96 5.55
N GLU A 68 13.34 1.83 4.37
CA GLU A 68 12.78 2.28 3.10
C GLU A 68 11.71 1.32 2.56
N LYS A 69 11.81 0.03 2.87
CA LYS A 69 10.84 -1.00 2.43
C LYS A 69 9.76 -1.32 3.45
N SER A 70 9.69 -0.56 4.53
CA SER A 70 8.66 -0.73 5.56
C SER A 70 7.25 -0.76 4.96
N LYS A 71 6.37 -1.61 5.50
CA LYS A 71 4.93 -1.60 5.18
C LYS A 71 4.31 -0.20 5.29
N ARG A 72 4.85 0.65 6.17
CA ARG A 72 4.44 2.07 6.29
C ARG A 72 4.81 2.87 5.05
N GLU A 73 6.04 2.75 4.58
CA GLU A 73 6.52 3.47 3.39
C GLU A 73 5.82 2.96 2.13
N GLN A 74 5.59 1.65 2.01
CA GLN A 74 4.77 1.07 0.94
C GLN A 74 3.34 1.66 0.92
N ARG A 75 2.70 1.80 2.10
CA ARG A 75 1.37 2.45 2.19
C ARG A 75 1.40 3.91 1.78
N LYS A 76 2.45 4.66 2.15
CA LYS A 76 2.61 6.07 1.72
C LYS A 76 2.77 6.16 0.21
N LEU A 77 3.59 5.32 -0.39
CA LEU A 77 3.80 5.27 -1.84
C LEU A 77 2.49 4.92 -2.57
N ASN A 78 1.77 3.89 -2.12
CA ASN A 78 0.49 3.49 -2.72
C ASN A 78 -0.59 4.59 -2.59
N ARG A 79 -0.61 5.36 -1.50
CA ARG A 79 -1.48 6.55 -1.38
C ARG A 79 -1.11 7.64 -2.38
N LYS A 80 0.18 7.88 -2.63
CA LYS A 80 0.61 8.84 -3.66
C LYS A 80 0.19 8.39 -5.06
N ILE A 81 0.46 7.13 -5.40
CA ILE A 81 0.11 6.54 -6.71
C ILE A 81 -1.41 6.58 -6.93
N SER A 82 -2.20 6.09 -5.95
CA SER A 82 -3.66 6.10 -6.07
C SER A 82 -4.27 7.51 -6.17
N ASN A 83 -3.66 8.51 -5.54
CA ASN A 83 -4.12 9.90 -5.69
C ASN A 83 -3.76 10.50 -7.05
N VAL A 84 -2.65 10.07 -7.66
CA VAL A 84 -2.29 10.43 -9.04
C VAL A 84 -3.25 9.76 -10.02
N THR A 85 -3.52 8.47 -9.88
CA THR A 85 -4.45 7.74 -10.77
C THR A 85 -5.90 8.23 -10.65
N LYS A 86 -6.34 8.66 -9.45
CA LYS A 86 -7.66 9.30 -9.26
C LYS A 86 -7.79 10.66 -9.95
N ARG A 87 -6.67 11.29 -10.31
CA ARG A 87 -6.65 12.54 -11.09
C ARG A 87 -6.28 12.21 -12.53
N SER A 88 -7.13 11.45 -13.22
CA SER A 88 -6.94 11.14 -14.64
C SER A 88 -6.73 12.44 -15.41
N THR A 89 -5.58 12.56 -16.08
CA THR A 89 -5.41 13.57 -17.11
C THR A 89 -6.16 13.11 -18.36
N VAL A 90 -6.54 14.05 -19.21
CA VAL A 90 -7.13 13.78 -20.52
C VAL A 90 -6.02 13.65 -21.57
N TYR A 91 -4.93 14.38 -21.36
CA TYR A 91 -3.75 14.39 -22.21
C TYR A 91 -2.50 13.92 -21.46
N ASP A 92 -1.55 13.34 -22.18
CA ASP A 92 -0.25 12.91 -21.66
C ASP A 92 0.74 14.09 -21.53
N ASP A 93 2.00 13.78 -21.18
CA ASP A 93 3.08 14.76 -21.04
C ASP A 93 3.50 15.42 -22.36
N LYS A 94 3.15 14.81 -23.50
CA LYS A 94 3.39 15.35 -24.85
C LYS A 94 2.19 16.15 -25.37
N GLY A 95 1.04 16.08 -24.70
CA GLY A 95 -0.20 16.72 -25.12
C GLY A 95 -1.02 15.86 -26.11
N ILE A 96 -0.78 14.56 -26.15
CA ILE A 96 -1.54 13.56 -26.91
C ILE A 96 -2.73 13.10 -26.06
N HIS A 97 -3.90 12.95 -26.69
CA HIS A 97 -5.10 12.53 -26.01
C HIS A 97 -4.99 11.06 -25.56
N ILE A 98 -5.15 10.79 -24.25
CA ILE A 98 -4.85 9.47 -23.66
C ILE A 98 -5.81 8.39 -24.16
N LYS A 99 -7.11 8.70 -24.27
CA LYS A 99 -8.12 7.70 -24.62
C LYS A 99 -8.01 7.22 -26.06
N THR A 100 -7.72 8.13 -26.99
CA THR A 100 -7.65 7.82 -28.42
C THR A 100 -6.22 7.58 -28.91
N GLY A 101 -5.20 8.05 -28.18
CA GLY A 101 -3.80 8.01 -28.60
C GLY A 101 -3.45 8.98 -29.74
N LEU A 102 -4.34 9.92 -30.07
CA LEU A 102 -4.18 10.85 -31.18
C LEU A 102 -3.79 12.26 -30.71
N ASP A 103 -2.98 12.97 -31.49
CA ASP A 103 -2.59 14.36 -31.23
C ASP A 103 -3.67 15.37 -31.70
N ILE A 104 -4.86 15.23 -31.10
CA ILE A 104 -6.05 16.03 -31.42
C ILE A 104 -5.90 17.45 -30.86
N CYS A 105 -6.04 18.45 -31.74
CA CYS A 105 -6.04 19.87 -31.34
C CYS A 105 -7.34 20.23 -30.60
N ASP A 106 -7.36 21.36 -29.87
CA ASP A 106 -8.55 21.85 -29.18
C ASP A 106 -9.72 22.18 -30.14
N CYS A 107 -9.45 22.31 -31.45
CA CYS A 107 -10.45 22.40 -32.52
C CYS A 107 -10.98 21.03 -33.01
N MET A 108 -10.70 19.94 -32.27
CA MET A 108 -11.14 18.56 -32.55
C MET A 108 -10.60 17.94 -33.85
N ASN A 109 -9.65 18.60 -34.52
CA ASN A 109 -8.99 18.08 -35.72
C ASN A 109 -7.61 17.50 -35.37
N ASP A 110 -7.38 16.23 -35.69
CA ASP A 110 -6.14 15.48 -35.48
C ASP A 110 -5.03 15.87 -36.48
N ARG A 111 -5.42 16.34 -37.66
CA ARG A 111 -4.51 16.85 -38.71
C ARG A 111 -4.30 18.37 -38.67
N CYS A 112 -4.74 19.02 -37.62
CA CYS A 112 -4.52 20.45 -37.43
C CYS A 112 -3.01 20.75 -37.34
N GLU A 113 -2.51 21.70 -38.12
CA GLU A 113 -1.13 22.17 -38.02
C GLU A 113 -0.92 23.10 -36.79
N GLY A 114 -2.00 23.76 -36.37
CA GLY A 114 -2.06 24.63 -35.20
C GLY A 114 -3.11 25.72 -35.37
N CYS A 115 -3.98 25.92 -34.37
CA CYS A 115 -4.99 26.99 -34.38
C CYS A 115 -4.59 28.21 -33.53
N PHE A 116 -3.50 28.10 -32.77
CA PHE A 116 -3.11 29.08 -31.77
C PHE A 116 -1.62 29.43 -31.91
N PHE A 117 -1.23 30.52 -31.25
CA PHE A 117 0.18 30.89 -31.12
C PHE A 117 0.97 29.83 -30.35
N ALA A 118 2.29 29.80 -30.56
CA ALA A 118 3.17 28.85 -29.90
C ALA A 118 3.00 28.89 -28.38
N CYS A 119 2.70 27.73 -27.78
CA CYS A 119 2.53 27.61 -26.34
C CYS A 119 3.81 28.01 -25.59
N ALA A 120 3.69 28.88 -24.59
CA ALA A 120 4.83 29.27 -23.76
C ALA A 120 5.47 28.10 -22.98
N LYS A 121 4.72 27.01 -22.73
CA LYS A 121 5.22 25.84 -21.97
C LYS A 121 5.86 24.79 -22.87
N CYS A 122 5.16 24.34 -23.91
CA CYS A 122 5.59 23.22 -24.74
C CYS A 122 5.95 23.59 -26.19
N ARG A 123 5.80 24.86 -26.57
CA ARG A 123 6.05 25.40 -27.92
C ARG A 123 5.18 24.81 -29.04
N SER A 124 4.19 23.97 -28.71
CA SER A 124 3.19 23.50 -29.67
C SER A 124 2.23 24.62 -30.08
N PHE A 125 1.83 24.64 -31.35
CA PHE A 125 0.81 25.54 -31.92
C PHE A 125 -0.64 25.02 -31.75
N LYS A 126 -0.79 23.84 -31.14
CA LYS A 126 -2.10 23.19 -30.92
C LYS A 126 -2.69 23.46 -29.53
N CYS A 127 -1.95 24.11 -28.63
CA CYS A 127 -2.47 24.45 -27.31
C CYS A 127 -3.36 25.68 -27.41
N GLY A 128 -4.59 25.63 -26.88
CA GLY A 128 -5.40 26.82 -26.66
C GLY A 128 -4.87 27.73 -25.55
N GLN A 129 -5.78 28.24 -24.71
CA GLN A 129 -5.42 29.16 -23.61
C GLN A 129 -4.56 28.48 -22.53
N GLU A 130 -4.78 27.19 -22.30
CA GLU A 130 -3.95 26.38 -21.40
C GLU A 130 -3.08 25.41 -22.21
N CYS A 131 -1.97 24.93 -21.63
CA CYS A 131 -1.15 23.91 -22.29
C CYS A 131 -1.86 22.55 -22.27
N ARG A 132 -1.75 21.77 -23.36
CA ARG A 132 -2.31 20.40 -23.42
C ARG A 132 -1.54 19.40 -22.56
N GLN A 133 -0.25 19.62 -22.30
CA GLN A 133 0.56 18.67 -21.54
C GLN A 133 0.00 18.45 -20.13
N ASN A 134 -0.30 17.19 -19.80
CA ASN A 134 -0.89 16.75 -18.53
C ASN A 134 -2.21 17.48 -18.17
N ARG A 135 -2.91 18.01 -19.17
CA ARG A 135 -4.18 18.71 -18.95
C ARG A 135 -5.28 17.71 -18.56
N ARG A 136 -6.15 18.11 -17.63
CA ARG A 136 -7.19 17.24 -17.01
C ARG A 136 -8.59 17.47 -17.57
N TRP A 137 -8.73 18.33 -18.56
CA TRP A 137 -10.01 18.73 -19.13
C TRP A 137 -9.83 18.96 -20.64
N MET A 138 -10.96 18.95 -21.35
CA MET A 138 -11.08 19.30 -22.77
C MET A 138 -12.29 20.21 -22.95
N TYR A 139 -12.32 21.00 -24.02
CA TYR A 139 -13.47 21.84 -24.32
C TYR A 139 -14.71 20.98 -24.59
N GLU A 140 -15.86 21.43 -24.11
CA GLU A 140 -17.14 20.75 -24.41
C GLU A 140 -17.63 21.06 -25.82
N SER A 141 -17.51 22.32 -26.21
CA SER A 141 -17.85 22.80 -27.54
C SER A 141 -17.09 24.09 -27.83
N TYR A 142 -17.08 24.51 -29.09
CA TYR A 142 -16.63 25.84 -29.49
C TYR A 142 -17.55 26.47 -30.52
N HIS A 143 -17.56 27.80 -30.55
CA HIS A 143 -18.26 28.59 -31.56
C HIS A 143 -17.31 28.92 -32.70
N VAL A 144 -17.79 28.79 -33.93
CA VAL A 144 -17.04 29.22 -35.12
C VAL A 144 -17.20 30.74 -35.26
N GLN A 145 -16.09 31.46 -35.37
CA GLN A 145 -16.15 32.92 -35.50
C GLN A 145 -16.86 33.33 -36.80
N GLY A 146 -17.83 34.24 -36.68
CA GLY A 146 -18.57 34.75 -37.83
C GLY A 146 -19.75 33.88 -38.28
N THR A 147 -20.07 32.80 -37.56
CA THR A 147 -21.27 31.99 -37.77
C THR A 147 -21.97 31.71 -36.44
N ASP A 148 -23.22 31.25 -36.49
CA ASP A 148 -23.97 30.75 -35.32
C ASP A 148 -23.73 29.26 -35.07
N GLU A 149 -22.70 28.67 -35.71
CA GLU A 149 -22.42 27.24 -35.60
C GLU A 149 -21.70 26.91 -34.29
N VAL A 150 -22.20 25.87 -33.63
CA VAL A 150 -21.60 25.30 -32.41
C VAL A 150 -21.11 23.89 -32.73
N VAL A 151 -19.80 23.68 -32.56
CA VAL A 151 -19.19 22.36 -32.74
C VAL A 151 -19.02 21.73 -31.36
N SER A 152 -19.65 20.58 -31.13
CA SER A 152 -19.52 19.81 -29.90
C SER A 152 -18.39 18.79 -29.97
N ASN A 153 -17.76 18.53 -28.83
CA ASN A 153 -16.60 17.66 -28.75
C ASN A 153 -16.99 16.18 -28.83
N CYS A 154 -16.67 15.56 -29.97
CA CYS A 154 -16.92 14.14 -30.22
C CYS A 154 -16.03 13.18 -29.42
N TYR A 155 -15.04 13.69 -28.68
CA TYR A 155 -14.13 12.90 -27.86
C TYR A 155 -14.43 12.98 -26.36
N LEU A 156 -15.45 13.74 -25.96
CA LEU A 156 -15.94 13.72 -24.58
C LEU A 156 -16.76 12.45 -24.34
N ASP A 157 -16.51 11.82 -23.20
CA ASP A 157 -17.32 10.70 -22.73
C ASP A 157 -18.58 11.25 -22.06
N HIS A 158 -19.75 10.91 -22.61
CA HIS A 158 -21.05 11.21 -22.02
C HIS A 158 -21.42 10.20 -20.92
#